data_AF-A0A800N7B9-F1
#
_entry.id   AF-A0A800N7B9-F1
#
_cell.length_a   1.000
_cell.length_b   1.000
_cell.length_c   1.000
_cell.angle_alpha   90.00
_cell.angle_beta   90.00
_cell.angle_gamma   90.00
#
_symmetry.space_group_name_H-M   'P 1'
#
loop_
_entity.id
_entity.type
_entity.pdbx_description
1 polymer ?
#
loop_
_entity_poly.entity_id
_entity_poly.type
_entity_poly.pdbx_seq_one_letter_code
_entity_poly.pdbx_strand_id
1 'polypeptide(L)'
;MIETIYIEEAVREHPRVKHILTRFPKARIIDCTRYGEVFNPKAQNFRLQKVKPALILAEKYKNFVLEAPPGYGIGAEKNYYFSHMLNCLYDCRYCFLQGMFQSANYILFVNYEDFQLEIKQYSQQFPEQPVHFFSGYDCDSLAMEPVTGFVADFLPFFETLPNAWLELRTKSTQVRRLLSQDPLARCVVAFSFTPKEVGELLEAKTPSVDRRIDAMCKLQAQGWQIGLRFDPIIYHVDYQQQYQRLFEQIFKRINVAQLHSVSMGAFRLPENFFKKIQRLYPEEKLFAGPFESQRKMVSYQVNIEQEMMAFCSELLAGYVSQDKFFPCLV
;
A
#
# COMPACT_ATOMS: atom_id res chain seq x y z
N MET A 1 -6.39 16.13 11.06
CA MET A 1 -5.70 17.21 10.32
C MET A 1 -4.26 17.21 10.78
N ILE A 2 -3.29 17.50 9.91
CA ILE A 2 -1.86 17.52 10.28
C ILE A 2 -1.58 18.82 11.02
N GLU A 3 -1.07 18.73 12.25
CA GLU A 3 -0.88 19.89 13.13
C GLU A 3 0.60 20.25 13.36
N THR A 4 1.53 19.35 13.02
CA THR A 4 2.97 19.60 13.04
C THR A 4 3.58 19.08 11.75
N ILE A 5 4.41 19.91 11.13
CA ILE A 5 5.18 19.57 9.93
C ILE A 5 6.65 19.80 10.25
N TYR A 6 7.45 18.73 10.13
CA TYR A 6 8.89 18.82 10.13
C TYR A 6 9.37 18.98 8.68
N ILE A 7 10.39 19.80 8.45
CA ILE A 7 10.95 20.04 7.13
C ILE A 7 12.47 19.88 7.21
N GLU A 8 13.03 19.04 6.34
CA GLU A 8 14.48 19.01 6.19
C GLU A 8 14.98 20.31 5.56
N GLU A 9 16.02 20.90 6.15
CA GLU A 9 16.59 22.17 5.67
C GLU A 9 16.92 22.15 4.17
N ALA A 10 17.44 21.03 3.68
CA ALA A 10 17.82 20.83 2.27
C ALA A 10 16.66 21.01 1.28
N VAL A 11 15.42 20.74 1.70
CA VAL A 11 14.23 20.82 0.83
C VAL A 11 13.29 21.96 1.22
N ARG A 12 13.68 22.82 2.16
CA ARG A 12 12.83 23.92 2.65
C ARG A 12 12.31 24.82 1.54
N GLU A 13 13.17 25.10 0.56
CA GLU A 13 12.83 25.94 -0.59
C GLU A 13 12.19 25.19 -1.76
N HIS A 14 12.06 23.86 -1.66
CA HIS A 14 11.53 23.01 -2.72
C HIS A 14 10.07 23.41 -3.06
N PRO A 15 9.70 23.57 -4.34
CA PRO A 15 8.35 24.00 -4.74
C PRO A 15 7.23 23.14 -4.15
N ARG A 16 7.43 21.82 -4.11
CA ARG A 16 6.49 20.85 -3.53
C ARG A 16 6.29 21.07 -2.01
N VAL A 17 7.33 21.48 -1.28
CA VAL A 17 7.20 21.85 0.15
C VAL A 17 6.32 23.08 0.29
N LYS A 18 6.61 24.15 -0.45
CA LYS A 18 5.82 25.39 -0.45
C LYS A 18 4.35 25.12 -0.74
N HIS A 19 4.06 24.32 -1.77
CA HIS A 19 2.69 23.91 -2.12
C HIS A 19 1.97 23.17 -0.99
N ILE A 20 2.64 22.20 -0.37
CA ILE A 20 2.05 21.44 0.75
C ILE A 20 1.75 22.35 1.93
N LEU A 21 2.62 23.30 2.25
CA LEU A 21 2.42 24.25 3.36
C LEU A 21 1.18 25.12 3.18
N THR A 22 0.80 25.45 1.94
CA THR A 22 -0.45 26.19 1.67
C THR A 22 -1.71 25.46 2.18
N ARG A 23 -1.65 24.12 2.30
CA ARG A 23 -2.77 23.31 2.80
C ARG A 23 -2.86 23.26 4.33
N PHE A 24 -1.79 23.67 5.02
CA PHE A 24 -1.70 23.59 6.47
C PHE A 24 -1.25 24.94 7.07
N PRO A 25 -1.99 26.04 6.84
CA PRO A 25 -1.59 27.38 7.28
C PRO A 25 -1.50 27.54 8.80
N LYS A 26 -2.07 26.60 9.56
CA LYS A 26 -2.05 26.59 11.04
C LYS A 26 -1.11 25.53 11.62
N ALA A 27 -0.42 24.73 10.80
CA ALA A 27 0.48 23.72 11.31
C ALA A 27 1.72 24.38 11.92
N ARG A 28 2.19 23.82 13.03
CA ARG A 28 3.50 24.18 13.59
C ARG A 28 4.59 23.65 12.68
N ILE A 29 5.44 24.54 12.18
CA ILE A 29 6.57 24.19 11.30
C ILE A 29 7.84 24.10 12.14
N ILE A 30 8.60 23.01 11.96
CA ILE A 30 9.85 22.75 12.67
C ILE A 30 10.89 22.29 11.65
N ASP A 31 12.06 22.92 11.64
CA ASP A 31 13.18 22.47 10.82
C ASP A 31 13.91 21.29 11.46
N CYS A 32 14.44 20.41 10.64
CA CYS A 32 15.41 19.41 11.06
C CYS A 32 16.53 19.28 10.01
N THR A 33 17.71 18.83 10.44
CA THR A 33 18.80 18.59 9.49
C THR A 33 18.46 17.38 8.62
N ARG A 34 17.98 16.31 9.27
CA ARG A 34 17.58 15.05 8.65
C ARG A 34 16.32 14.50 9.31
N TYR A 35 15.43 13.91 8.50
CA TYR A 35 14.19 13.27 8.92
C TYR A 35 14.44 12.19 9.96
N GLY A 36 15.62 11.54 9.90
CA GLY A 36 16.03 10.49 10.83
C GLY A 36 16.11 10.96 12.28
N GLU A 37 16.37 12.25 12.53
CA GLU A 37 16.39 12.86 13.87
C GLU A 37 15.00 12.85 14.52
N VAL A 38 13.95 12.88 13.69
CA VAL A 38 12.54 12.86 14.13
C VAL A 38 11.96 11.45 14.05
N PHE A 39 12.31 10.69 13.01
CA PHE A 39 11.67 9.42 12.67
C PHE A 39 12.32 8.20 13.35
N ASN A 40 13.64 8.20 13.55
CA ASN A 40 14.40 7.05 14.05
C ASN A 40 14.78 7.02 15.56
N PRO A 41 14.49 8.03 16.41
CA PRO A 41 14.79 7.90 17.84
C PRO A 41 14.18 6.63 18.48
N LYS A 42 14.93 5.94 19.34
CA LYS A 42 14.56 4.61 19.87
C LYS A 42 13.47 4.63 20.95
N ALA A 43 13.36 5.73 21.70
CA ALA A 43 12.44 5.85 22.84
C ALA A 43 11.15 6.62 22.49
N GLN A 44 10.69 6.50 21.24
CA GLN A 44 9.44 7.11 20.80
C GLN A 44 8.24 6.28 21.23
N ASN A 45 7.10 6.94 21.44
CA ASN A 45 5.84 6.23 21.64
C ASN A 45 5.03 6.23 20.34
N PHE A 46 5.12 5.12 19.60
CA PHE A 46 4.43 4.93 18.33
C PHE A 46 2.90 5.11 18.45
N ARG A 47 2.28 4.64 19.53
CA ARG A 47 0.83 4.74 19.74
C ARG A 47 0.37 6.18 19.96
N LEU A 48 1.09 6.94 20.77
CA LEU A 48 0.83 8.37 20.95
C LEU A 48 0.97 9.13 19.62
N GLN A 49 1.98 8.80 18.83
CA GLN A 49 2.14 9.37 17.49
C GLN A 49 0.99 9.00 16.55
N LYS A 50 0.44 7.78 16.59
CA LYS A 50 -0.73 7.40 15.76
C LYS A 50 -2.02 8.15 16.10
N VAL A 51 -2.13 8.75 17.29
CA VAL A 51 -3.25 9.63 17.66
C VAL A 51 -3.16 10.94 16.88
N LYS A 52 -1.97 11.54 16.84
CA LYS A 52 -1.69 12.84 16.23
C LYS A 52 -0.34 12.82 15.50
N PRO A 53 -0.26 12.17 14.33
CA PRO A 53 0.99 12.02 13.62
C PRO A 53 1.40 13.34 12.95
N ALA A 54 2.70 13.62 12.99
CA ALA A 54 3.29 14.72 12.23
C ALA A 54 3.55 14.28 10.78
N LEU A 55 3.64 15.27 9.88
CA LEU A 55 4.20 15.09 8.54
C LEU A 55 5.66 15.52 8.57
N ILE A 56 6.53 14.76 7.91
CA ILE A 56 7.94 15.09 7.73
C ILE A 56 8.15 15.22 6.22
N LEU A 57 8.54 16.41 5.77
CA LEU A 57 8.90 16.69 4.39
C LEU A 57 10.42 16.57 4.27
N ALA A 58 10.87 15.62 3.46
CA ALA A 58 12.26 15.19 3.45
C ALA A 58 12.80 14.98 2.03
N GLU A 59 14.11 14.90 1.94
CA GLU A 59 14.87 14.46 0.78
C GLU A 59 15.25 12.99 0.93
N LYS A 60 15.01 12.20 -0.12
CA LYS A 60 15.58 10.86 -0.27
C LYS A 60 16.90 10.96 -1.02
N TYR A 61 17.94 10.24 -0.58
CA TYR A 61 19.26 10.29 -1.23
C TYR A 61 19.66 9.04 -1.99
N LYS A 62 18.97 7.93 -1.74
CA LYS A 62 19.31 6.62 -2.32
C LYS A 62 18.13 5.69 -2.25
N ASN A 63 18.23 4.56 -2.95
CA ASN A 63 17.21 3.52 -2.99
C ASN A 63 15.86 4.10 -3.43
N PHE A 64 15.84 4.93 -4.48
CA PHE A 64 14.60 5.50 -4.99
C PHE A 64 13.76 4.39 -5.61
N VAL A 65 14.40 3.45 -6.29
CA VAL A 65 13.82 2.19 -6.80
C VAL A 65 14.52 0.99 -6.16
N LEU A 66 13.75 -0.04 -5.79
CA LEU A 66 14.24 -1.28 -5.19
C LEU A 66 13.56 -2.48 -5.82
N GLU A 67 14.23 -3.64 -5.87
CA GLU A 67 13.60 -4.89 -6.32
C GLU A 67 12.41 -5.27 -5.44
N ALA A 68 11.29 -5.63 -6.07
CA ALA A 68 10.12 -6.10 -5.35
C ALA A 68 10.42 -7.47 -4.70
N PRO A 69 9.89 -7.73 -3.48
CA PRO A 69 10.07 -9.04 -2.86
C PRO A 69 9.49 -10.18 -3.71
N PRO A 70 10.00 -11.42 -3.54
CA PRO A 70 9.42 -12.60 -4.18
C PRO A 70 7.91 -12.70 -3.93
N GLY A 71 7.15 -13.07 -4.96
CA GLY A 71 5.69 -13.21 -4.90
C GLY A 71 4.90 -11.89 -4.88
N TYR A 72 5.57 -10.72 -4.94
CA TYR A 72 4.90 -9.41 -4.98
C TYR A 72 4.47 -8.99 -6.40
N GLY A 73 5.14 -9.54 -7.43
CA GLY A 73 4.92 -9.22 -8.84
C GLY A 73 3.59 -9.75 -9.39
N ILE A 74 3.18 -9.21 -10.54
CA ILE A 74 1.91 -9.52 -11.22
C ILE A 74 2.14 -9.83 -12.71
N GLY A 75 3.05 -10.77 -12.98
CA GLY A 75 3.25 -11.35 -14.31
C GLY A 75 4.46 -10.83 -15.10
N ALA A 76 5.05 -9.68 -14.72
CA ALA A 76 6.31 -9.24 -15.32
C ALA A 76 7.51 -9.96 -14.70
N GLU A 77 8.61 -10.04 -15.45
CA GLU A 77 9.91 -10.52 -14.95
C GLU A 77 10.63 -9.45 -14.12
N LYS A 78 10.48 -8.18 -14.50
CA LYS A 78 11.15 -7.04 -13.86
C LYS A 78 10.16 -6.32 -12.95
N ASN A 79 10.31 -6.53 -11.65
CA ASN A 79 9.41 -6.00 -10.62
C ASN A 79 10.21 -5.16 -9.63
N TYR A 80 9.81 -3.90 -9.49
CA TYR A 80 10.43 -2.93 -8.59
C TYR A 80 9.36 -2.22 -7.77
N TYR A 81 9.70 -1.74 -6.59
CA TYR A 81 8.88 -0.81 -5.84
C TYR A 81 9.66 0.47 -5.56
N PHE A 82 8.93 1.53 -5.26
CA PHE A 82 9.53 2.79 -4.86
C PHE A 82 8.71 3.42 -3.73
N SER A 83 9.45 3.94 -2.74
CA SER A 83 8.86 4.45 -1.51
C SER A 83 9.04 5.96 -1.46
N HIS A 84 8.15 6.66 -2.16
CA HIS A 84 8.03 8.13 -2.16
C HIS A 84 7.41 8.66 -0.86
N MET A 85 6.76 7.79 -0.09
CA MET A 85 6.23 8.06 1.24
C MET A 85 6.47 6.86 2.16
N LEU A 86 6.70 7.12 3.44
CA LEU A 86 6.76 6.10 4.50
C LEU A 86 5.61 6.30 5.50
N ASN A 87 5.15 5.19 6.06
CA ASN A 87 3.96 5.09 6.91
C ASN A 87 2.64 5.37 6.18
N CYS A 88 1.54 5.12 6.88
CA CYS A 88 0.20 5.30 6.35
C CYS A 88 -0.72 5.93 7.40
N LEU A 89 -1.73 6.66 6.93
CA LEU A 89 -2.77 7.26 7.77
C LEU A 89 -3.74 6.25 8.38
N TYR A 90 -3.83 5.07 7.77
CA TYR A 90 -4.55 3.93 8.32
C TYR A 90 -3.80 3.29 9.47
N ASP A 91 -4.53 2.60 10.34
CA ASP A 91 -4.02 1.98 11.56
C ASP A 91 -4.33 0.49 11.61
N CYS A 92 -4.14 -0.22 10.49
CA CYS A 92 -4.47 -1.64 10.39
C CYS A 92 -3.60 -2.49 11.34
N ARG A 93 -4.21 -3.39 12.11
CA ARG A 93 -3.55 -4.18 13.15
C ARG A 93 -2.52 -5.16 12.61
N TYR A 94 -2.76 -5.69 11.42
CA TYR A 94 -1.84 -6.60 10.73
C TYR A 94 -0.74 -5.88 9.91
N CYS A 95 -0.67 -4.54 9.93
CA CYS A 95 0.22 -3.79 9.05
C CYS A 95 1.69 -3.91 9.48
N PHE A 96 2.51 -4.54 8.63
CA PHE A 96 3.94 -4.75 8.88
C PHE A 96 4.73 -3.46 9.13
N LEU A 97 4.31 -2.33 8.54
CA LEU A 97 4.96 -1.02 8.72
C LEU A 97 5.03 -0.61 10.19
N GLN A 98 4.04 -1.01 11.00
CA GLN A 98 4.02 -0.72 12.44
C GLN A 98 5.09 -1.49 13.24
N GLY A 99 5.58 -2.61 12.72
CA GLY A 99 6.72 -3.34 13.29
C GLY A 99 8.05 -2.95 12.64
N MET A 100 8.00 -2.46 11.40
CA MET A 100 9.17 -2.02 10.64
C MET A 100 9.72 -0.70 11.17
N PHE A 101 8.87 0.33 11.29
CA PHE A 101 9.29 1.69 11.65
C PHE A 101 9.27 1.95 13.16
N GLN A 102 10.12 2.89 13.61
CA GLN A 102 10.20 3.32 15.01
C GLN A 102 9.19 4.45 15.34
N SER A 103 8.76 5.18 14.31
CA SER A 103 7.82 6.30 14.42
C SER A 103 6.56 6.01 13.61
N ALA A 104 5.43 6.60 14.02
CA ALA A 104 4.18 6.60 13.27
C ALA A 104 3.96 7.88 12.45
N ASN A 105 4.89 8.83 12.48
CA ASN A 105 4.85 10.03 11.64
C ASN A 105 4.92 9.66 10.17
N TYR A 106 4.34 10.49 9.31
CA TYR A 106 4.38 10.29 7.87
C TYR A 106 5.63 10.95 7.32
N ILE A 107 6.38 10.26 6.46
CA ILE A 107 7.47 10.89 5.69
C ILE A 107 7.02 11.00 4.26
N LEU A 108 7.05 12.21 3.71
CA LEU A 108 6.94 12.42 2.27
C LEU A 108 8.31 12.85 1.74
N PHE A 109 8.86 12.07 0.81
CA PHE A 109 10.04 12.47 0.08
C PHE A 109 9.64 13.39 -1.05
N VAL A 110 10.07 14.64 -0.99
CA VAL A 110 9.57 15.68 -1.88
C VAL A 110 10.31 15.77 -3.20
N ASN A 111 11.46 15.11 -3.34
CA ASN A 111 12.28 15.09 -4.55
C ASN A 111 11.84 13.96 -5.50
N TYR A 112 10.59 14.05 -6.01
CA TYR A 112 10.02 13.06 -6.93
C TYR A 112 10.84 12.88 -8.21
N GLU A 113 11.51 13.93 -8.63
CA GLU A 113 12.34 14.01 -9.83
C GLU A 113 13.47 12.96 -9.80
N ASP A 114 14.01 12.66 -8.62
CA ASP A 114 15.06 11.63 -8.46
C ASP A 114 14.49 10.22 -8.60
N PHE A 115 13.28 9.97 -8.10
CA PHE A 115 12.57 8.70 -8.33
C PHE A 115 12.26 8.52 -9.81
N GLN A 116 11.78 9.56 -10.48
CA GLN A 116 11.49 9.54 -11.90
C GLN A 116 12.75 9.25 -12.71
N LEU A 117 13.88 9.85 -12.36
CA LEU A 117 15.16 9.58 -13.01
C LEU A 117 15.58 8.11 -12.88
N GLU A 118 15.54 7.53 -11.66
CA GLU A 118 15.91 6.13 -11.45
C GLU A 118 14.91 5.16 -12.12
N ILE A 119 13.61 5.43 -12.05
CA ILE A 119 12.57 4.66 -12.77
C ILE A 119 12.86 4.64 -14.28
N LYS A 120 13.17 5.80 -14.86
CA LYS A 120 13.53 5.90 -16.28
C LYS A 120 14.76 5.06 -16.61
N GLN A 121 15.78 5.08 -15.77
CA GLN A 121 16.99 4.26 -15.98
C GLN A 121 16.67 2.76 -15.97
N TYR A 122 15.89 2.27 -15.00
CA TYR A 122 15.44 0.88 -14.96
C TYR A 122 14.59 0.50 -16.18
N SER A 123 13.69 1.39 -16.60
CA SER A 123 12.88 1.21 -17.82
C SER A 123 13.77 1.05 -19.07
N GLN A 124 14.82 1.86 -19.18
CA GLN A 124 15.75 1.87 -20.32
C GLN A 124 16.72 0.69 -20.34
N GLN A 125 16.98 0.05 -19.20
CA GLN A 125 17.78 -1.18 -19.13
C GLN A 125 17.09 -2.37 -19.80
N PHE A 126 15.75 -2.35 -19.88
CA PHE A 126 14.94 -3.45 -20.41
C PHE A 126 13.91 -2.98 -21.46
N PRO A 127 14.34 -2.32 -22.56
CA PRO A 127 13.45 -1.59 -23.47
C PRO A 127 12.37 -2.45 -24.15
N GLU A 128 12.63 -3.76 -24.30
CA GLU A 128 11.73 -4.71 -24.97
C GLU A 128 10.87 -5.51 -23.99
N GLN A 129 10.99 -5.27 -22.68
CA GLN A 129 10.27 -6.03 -21.64
C GLN A 129 9.40 -5.10 -20.79
N PRO A 130 8.20 -5.53 -20.38
CA PRO A 130 7.44 -4.83 -19.35
C PRO A 130 8.23 -4.73 -18.04
N VAL A 131 8.33 -3.51 -17.51
CA VAL A 131 8.96 -3.24 -16.20
C VAL A 131 7.92 -2.68 -15.24
N HIS A 132 7.64 -3.40 -14.17
CA HIS A 132 6.60 -3.03 -13.21
C HIS A 132 7.18 -2.26 -12.03
N PHE A 133 6.55 -1.13 -11.72
CA PHE A 133 6.88 -0.26 -10.59
C PHE A 133 5.67 -0.17 -9.67
N PHE A 134 5.83 -0.62 -8.42
CA PHE A 134 4.78 -0.63 -7.42
C PHE A 134 4.89 0.55 -6.48
N SER A 135 3.82 1.34 -6.42
CA SER A 135 3.57 2.29 -5.34
C SER A 135 2.66 1.63 -4.28
N GLY A 136 2.87 2.00 -3.02
CA GLY A 136 2.09 1.48 -1.90
C GLY A 136 2.73 0.29 -1.17
N TYR A 137 4.05 0.10 -1.29
CA TYR A 137 4.79 -0.87 -0.47
C TYR A 137 4.98 -0.36 0.97
N ASP A 138 5.60 0.81 1.13
CA ASP A 138 5.86 1.42 2.46
C ASP A 138 4.82 2.46 2.89
N CYS A 139 3.72 2.57 2.14
CA CYS A 139 2.63 3.52 2.38
C CYS A 139 1.34 3.07 1.68
N ASP A 140 0.28 3.88 1.71
CA ASP A 140 -0.87 3.72 0.81
C ASP A 140 -0.79 4.76 -0.30
N SER A 141 -0.84 4.31 -1.57
CA SER A 141 -0.58 5.16 -2.74
C SER A 141 -1.51 6.36 -2.87
N LEU A 142 -2.78 6.22 -2.44
CA LEU A 142 -3.81 7.24 -2.68
C LEU A 142 -4.32 7.87 -1.40
N ALA A 143 -4.06 7.29 -0.23
CA ALA A 143 -4.62 7.77 1.03
C ALA A 143 -4.27 9.25 1.31
N MET A 144 -3.04 9.68 0.99
CA MET A 144 -2.61 11.09 1.12
C MET A 144 -2.61 11.88 -0.19
N GLU A 145 -3.19 11.37 -1.28
CA GLU A 145 -3.21 12.04 -2.59
C GLU A 145 -3.66 13.51 -2.55
N PRO A 146 -4.70 13.92 -1.76
CA PRO A 146 -5.07 15.33 -1.65
C PRO A 146 -3.99 16.26 -1.11
N VAL A 147 -3.00 15.69 -0.40
CA VAL A 147 -1.86 16.41 0.17
C VAL A 147 -0.66 16.31 -0.75
N THR A 148 -0.32 15.10 -1.20
CA THR A 148 0.94 14.80 -1.90
C THR A 148 0.93 15.18 -3.38
N GLY A 149 -0.24 15.18 -4.04
CA GLY A 149 -0.34 15.39 -5.49
C GLY A 149 0.38 14.31 -6.32
N PHE A 150 0.63 13.15 -5.71
CA PHE A 150 1.46 12.08 -6.27
C PHE A 150 1.01 11.65 -7.67
N VAL A 151 -0.30 11.46 -7.87
CA VAL A 151 -0.87 11.06 -9.16
C VAL A 151 -0.57 12.08 -10.26
N ALA A 152 -0.66 13.38 -9.95
CA ALA A 152 -0.43 14.45 -10.92
C ALA A 152 1.04 14.55 -11.36
N ASP A 153 1.98 14.20 -10.47
CA ASP A 153 3.41 14.18 -10.79
C ASP A 153 3.83 12.91 -11.55
N PHE A 154 3.32 11.74 -11.16
CA PHE A 154 3.82 10.47 -11.69
C PHE A 154 3.11 9.95 -12.94
N LEU A 155 1.79 10.16 -13.11
CA LEU A 155 1.12 9.58 -14.28
C LEU A 155 1.60 10.15 -15.62
N PRO A 156 1.72 11.48 -15.81
CA PRO A 156 2.27 12.03 -17.05
C PRO A 156 3.70 11.55 -17.31
N PHE A 157 4.49 11.36 -16.26
CA PHE A 157 5.83 10.81 -16.38
C PHE A 157 5.81 9.36 -16.89
N PHE A 158 5.00 8.47 -16.30
CA PHE A 158 4.89 7.08 -16.72
C PHE A 158 4.32 6.92 -18.14
N GLU A 159 3.49 7.85 -18.59
CA GLU A 159 3.01 7.89 -19.98
C GLU A 159 4.16 8.02 -20.99
N THR A 160 5.25 8.72 -20.63
CA THR A 160 6.44 8.87 -21.49
C THR A 160 7.29 7.60 -21.60
N LEU A 161 7.04 6.58 -20.77
CA LEU A 161 7.81 5.34 -20.73
C LEU A 161 7.00 4.19 -21.36
N PRO A 162 7.33 3.73 -22.58
CA PRO A 162 6.49 2.80 -23.35
C PRO A 162 6.42 1.39 -22.75
N ASN A 163 7.41 0.99 -21.95
CA ASN A 163 7.51 -0.33 -21.33
C ASN A 163 7.32 -0.32 -19.80
N ALA A 164 7.19 0.87 -19.18
CA ALA A 164 6.99 0.97 -17.74
C ALA A 164 5.51 0.84 -17.36
N TRP A 165 5.24 -0.02 -16.39
CA TRP A 165 3.94 -0.20 -15.76
C TRP A 165 3.97 0.37 -14.35
N LEU A 166 2.94 1.13 -14.00
CA LEU A 166 2.72 1.61 -12.63
C LEU A 166 1.58 0.84 -11.99
N GLU A 167 1.77 0.34 -10.78
CA GLU A 167 0.66 -0.11 -9.95
C GLU A 167 0.50 0.78 -8.71
N LEU A 168 -0.71 1.28 -8.52
CA LEU A 168 -1.14 2.05 -7.35
C LEU A 168 -1.89 1.12 -6.39
N ARG A 169 -1.24 0.64 -5.33
CA ARG A 169 -1.91 -0.17 -4.29
C ARG A 169 -2.55 0.70 -3.23
N THR A 170 -3.82 0.47 -2.92
CA THR A 170 -4.58 1.31 -1.99
C THR A 170 -5.73 0.61 -1.28
N LYS A 171 -6.09 1.12 -0.10
CA LYS A 171 -7.38 0.94 0.59
C LYS A 171 -8.21 2.23 0.59
N SER A 172 -7.77 3.26 -0.11
CA SER A 172 -8.36 4.60 -0.09
C SER A 172 -9.51 4.76 -1.08
N THR A 173 -10.33 5.78 -0.84
CA THR A 173 -11.37 6.26 -1.76
C THR A 173 -11.01 7.63 -2.36
N GLN A 174 -9.79 8.11 -2.10
CA GLN A 174 -9.26 9.39 -2.60
C GLN A 174 -8.86 9.30 -4.08
N VAL A 175 -9.79 8.88 -4.93
CA VAL A 175 -9.59 8.60 -6.35
C VAL A 175 -9.93 9.78 -7.26
N ARG A 176 -10.29 10.94 -6.70
CA ARG A 176 -10.76 12.11 -7.47
C ARG A 176 -9.79 12.55 -8.56
N ARG A 177 -8.49 12.49 -8.30
CA ARG A 177 -7.46 12.89 -9.29
C ARG A 177 -7.40 11.93 -10.47
N LEU A 178 -7.53 10.63 -10.21
CA LEU A 178 -7.65 9.62 -11.26
C LEU A 178 -8.94 9.80 -12.07
N LEU A 179 -10.04 10.16 -11.40
CA LEU A 179 -11.32 10.40 -12.09
C LEU A 179 -11.32 11.66 -12.97
N SER A 180 -10.40 12.61 -12.73
CA SER A 180 -10.34 13.88 -13.46
C SER A 180 -9.45 13.86 -14.71
N GLN A 181 -8.92 12.71 -15.11
CA GLN A 181 -8.03 12.56 -16.25
C GLN A 181 -8.28 11.24 -16.98
N ASP A 182 -7.74 11.12 -18.19
CA ASP A 182 -7.88 9.90 -18.97
C ASP A 182 -7.10 8.74 -18.34
N PRO A 183 -7.61 7.49 -18.43
CA PRO A 183 -6.89 6.33 -17.94
C PRO A 183 -5.57 6.12 -18.66
N LEU A 184 -4.52 5.83 -17.90
CA LEU A 184 -3.23 5.43 -18.47
C LEU A 184 -3.22 3.92 -18.74
N ALA A 185 -2.97 3.54 -19.99
CA ALA A 185 -3.00 2.14 -20.45
C ALA A 185 -2.02 1.20 -19.73
N ARG A 186 -0.96 1.71 -19.10
CA ARG A 186 0.01 0.94 -18.30
C ARG A 186 -0.03 1.30 -16.82
N CYS A 187 -1.19 1.74 -16.33
CA CYS A 187 -1.43 1.99 -14.91
C CYS A 187 -2.52 1.07 -14.38
N VAL A 188 -2.20 0.30 -13.33
CA VAL A 188 -3.15 -0.55 -12.60
C VAL A 188 -3.49 0.12 -11.27
N VAL A 189 -4.77 0.34 -11.00
CA VAL A 189 -5.24 0.79 -9.68
C VAL A 189 -5.70 -0.43 -8.90
N ALA A 190 -4.90 -0.87 -7.94
CA ALA A 190 -5.12 -2.10 -7.20
C ALA A 190 -5.72 -1.82 -5.82
N PHE A 191 -6.91 -2.37 -5.56
CA PHE A 191 -7.61 -2.22 -4.30
C PHE A 191 -7.38 -3.42 -3.39
N SER A 192 -7.01 -3.15 -2.14
CA SER A 192 -6.95 -4.20 -1.12
C SER A 192 -8.27 -4.36 -0.39
N PHE A 193 -8.68 -5.61 -0.15
CA PHE A 193 -9.91 -5.95 0.55
C PHE A 193 -9.68 -7.02 1.61
N THR A 194 -10.45 -6.90 2.68
CA THR A 194 -10.72 -7.94 3.69
C THR A 194 -12.24 -7.99 3.87
N PRO A 195 -12.80 -9.09 4.41
CA PRO A 195 -14.23 -9.15 4.71
C PRO A 195 -14.64 -8.00 5.63
N LYS A 196 -15.88 -7.56 5.54
CA LYS A 196 -16.38 -6.37 6.25
C LYS A 196 -16.13 -6.47 7.76
N GLU A 197 -16.43 -7.63 8.32
CA GLU A 197 -16.31 -7.93 9.75
C GLU A 197 -14.84 -7.88 10.20
N VAL A 198 -13.92 -8.41 9.38
CA VAL A 198 -12.47 -8.30 9.60
C VAL A 198 -12.01 -6.85 9.50
N GLY A 199 -12.49 -6.10 8.51
CA GLY A 199 -12.17 -4.69 8.30
C GLY A 199 -12.59 -3.80 9.47
N GLU A 200 -13.80 -4.02 10.00
CA GLU A 200 -14.33 -3.28 11.16
C GLU A 200 -13.49 -3.49 12.42
N LEU A 201 -12.93 -4.68 12.62
CA LEU A 201 -12.08 -5.01 13.76
C LEU A 201 -10.62 -4.56 13.58
N LEU A 202 -10.04 -4.84 12.40
CA LEU A 202 -8.60 -4.78 12.21
C LEU A 202 -8.13 -3.62 11.34
N GLU A 203 -8.99 -2.98 10.55
CA GLU A 203 -8.62 -1.92 9.59
C GLU A 203 -9.02 -0.51 10.07
N ALA A 204 -8.61 -0.14 11.28
CA ALA A 204 -8.94 1.18 11.84
C ALA A 204 -8.55 2.34 10.89
N LYS A 205 -9.49 3.28 10.72
CA LYS A 205 -9.41 4.47 9.85
C LYS A 205 -9.46 4.19 8.34
N THR A 206 -9.57 2.95 7.88
CA THR A 206 -9.81 2.69 6.45
C THR A 206 -11.26 3.00 6.06
N PRO A 207 -11.53 3.36 4.79
CA PRO A 207 -12.89 3.35 4.26
C PRO A 207 -13.48 1.93 4.30
N SER A 208 -14.78 1.84 4.58
CA SER A 208 -15.55 0.59 4.51
C SER A 208 -15.38 -0.13 3.17
N VAL A 209 -15.51 -1.46 3.16
CA VAL A 209 -15.48 -2.30 1.96
C VAL A 209 -16.38 -1.74 0.84
N ASP A 210 -17.64 -1.41 1.13
CA ASP A 210 -18.60 -0.89 0.15
C ASP A 210 -18.08 0.37 -0.57
N ARG A 211 -17.60 1.34 0.19
CA ARG A 211 -17.03 2.59 -0.35
C ARG A 211 -15.78 2.36 -1.20
N ARG A 212 -14.94 1.39 -0.84
CA ARG A 212 -13.79 0.98 -1.66
C ARG A 212 -14.24 0.35 -2.97
N ILE A 213 -15.26 -0.53 -2.94
CA ILE A 213 -15.85 -1.10 -4.15
C ILE A 213 -16.47 0.00 -5.02
N ASP A 214 -17.19 0.97 -4.43
CA ASP A 214 -17.75 2.10 -5.17
C ASP A 214 -16.69 2.93 -5.90
N ALA A 215 -15.57 3.24 -5.22
CA ALA A 215 -14.46 3.98 -5.81
C ALA A 215 -13.82 3.19 -6.96
N MET A 216 -13.61 1.88 -6.75
CA MET A 216 -13.09 0.97 -7.76
C MET A 216 -13.99 0.88 -8.98
N CYS A 217 -15.31 0.70 -8.81
CA CYS A 217 -16.27 0.65 -9.91
C CYS A 217 -16.31 1.94 -10.71
N LYS A 218 -16.20 3.11 -10.07
CA LYS A 218 -16.14 4.41 -10.77
C LYS A 218 -14.90 4.50 -11.66
N LEU A 219 -13.74 4.05 -11.17
CA LEU A 219 -12.52 4.01 -11.96
C LEU A 219 -12.63 3.02 -13.12
N GLN A 220 -13.16 1.83 -12.87
CA GLN A 220 -13.35 0.83 -13.93
C GLN A 220 -14.29 1.33 -15.04
N ALA A 221 -15.37 2.02 -14.66
CA ALA A 221 -16.31 2.60 -15.62
C ALA A 221 -15.68 3.68 -16.52
N GLN A 222 -14.60 4.32 -16.07
CA GLN A 222 -13.83 5.28 -16.86
C GLN A 222 -12.74 4.61 -17.70
N GLY A 223 -12.48 3.31 -17.52
CA GLY A 223 -11.47 2.55 -18.27
C GLY A 223 -10.14 2.36 -17.56
N TRP A 224 -10.03 2.71 -16.27
CA TRP A 224 -8.85 2.36 -15.49
C TRP A 224 -8.74 0.84 -15.30
N GLN A 225 -7.53 0.32 -15.48
CA GLN A 225 -7.25 -1.08 -15.16
C GLN A 225 -7.31 -1.29 -13.65
N ILE A 226 -8.06 -2.31 -13.23
CA ILE A 226 -8.28 -2.61 -11.81
C ILE A 226 -7.53 -3.88 -11.41
N GLY A 227 -6.89 -3.83 -10.25
CA GLY A 227 -6.38 -5.01 -9.55
C GLY A 227 -7.11 -5.27 -8.24
N LEU A 228 -7.22 -6.53 -7.82
CA LEU A 228 -7.70 -6.93 -6.49
C LEU A 228 -6.57 -7.52 -5.67
N ARG A 229 -6.45 -7.13 -4.40
CA ARG A 229 -5.40 -7.60 -3.48
C ARG A 229 -6.04 -8.13 -2.20
N PHE A 230 -6.00 -9.43 -1.99
CA PHE A 230 -6.44 -10.10 -0.77
C PHE A 230 -5.20 -10.50 0.04
N ASP A 231 -4.45 -9.50 0.49
CA ASP A 231 -3.22 -9.68 1.26
C ASP A 231 -3.23 -8.72 2.47
N PRO A 232 -3.41 -9.24 3.70
CA PRO A 232 -3.50 -10.66 4.06
C PRO A 232 -4.93 -11.24 4.03
N ILE A 233 -5.03 -12.56 3.83
CA ILE A 233 -6.17 -13.35 4.31
C ILE A 233 -6.05 -13.58 5.82
N ILE A 234 -7.14 -13.37 6.56
CA ILE A 234 -7.19 -13.46 8.02
C ILE A 234 -8.03 -14.65 8.47
N TYR A 235 -7.43 -15.56 9.23
CA TYR A 235 -8.11 -16.71 9.81
C TYR A 235 -9.03 -16.29 10.95
N HIS A 236 -10.22 -16.86 10.97
CA HIS A 236 -11.21 -16.75 12.05
C HIS A 236 -12.30 -17.81 11.82
N VAL A 237 -13.15 -18.07 12.82
CA VAL A 237 -14.15 -19.16 12.76
C VAL A 237 -15.02 -19.12 11.49
N ASP A 238 -15.45 -17.92 11.08
CA ASP A 238 -16.38 -17.74 9.95
C ASP A 238 -15.69 -17.33 8.64
N TYR A 239 -14.38 -17.53 8.50
CA TYR A 239 -13.61 -17.00 7.36
C TYR A 239 -14.17 -17.46 6.02
N GLN A 240 -14.57 -18.72 5.90
CA GLN A 240 -15.09 -19.27 4.64
C GLN A 240 -16.31 -18.50 4.14
N GLN A 241 -17.32 -18.33 5.01
CA GLN A 241 -18.55 -17.62 4.67
C GLN A 241 -18.29 -16.14 4.37
N GLN A 242 -17.42 -15.50 5.15
CA GLN A 242 -17.15 -14.07 5.02
C GLN A 242 -16.33 -13.74 3.76
N TYR A 243 -15.35 -14.57 3.40
CA TYR A 243 -14.61 -14.42 2.14
C TYR A 243 -15.48 -14.74 0.93
N GLN A 244 -16.33 -15.77 0.99
CA GLN A 244 -17.32 -16.03 -0.05
C GLN A 244 -18.22 -14.80 -0.31
N ARG A 245 -18.79 -14.23 0.75
CA ARG A 245 -19.63 -13.03 0.65
C ARG A 245 -18.88 -11.83 0.07
N LEU A 246 -17.62 -11.62 0.49
CA LEU A 246 -16.77 -10.55 -0.05
C LEU A 246 -16.55 -10.73 -1.56
N PHE A 247 -16.20 -11.93 -2.00
CA PHE A 247 -15.97 -12.21 -3.42
C PHE A 247 -17.25 -12.04 -4.23
N GLU A 248 -18.37 -12.63 -3.79
CA GLU A 248 -19.69 -12.44 -4.43
C GLU A 248 -20.04 -10.95 -4.56
N GLN A 249 -19.81 -10.16 -3.51
CA GLN A 249 -20.09 -8.72 -3.50
C GLN A 249 -19.22 -7.96 -4.52
N ILE A 250 -17.93 -8.26 -4.60
CA ILE A 250 -17.00 -7.62 -5.54
C ILE A 250 -17.36 -8.01 -6.98
N PHE A 251 -17.43 -9.31 -7.26
CA PHE A 251 -17.58 -9.83 -8.62
C PHE A 251 -18.97 -9.59 -9.21
N LYS A 252 -20.00 -9.38 -8.39
CA LYS A 252 -21.31 -8.91 -8.84
C LYS A 252 -21.28 -7.47 -9.39
N ARG A 253 -20.26 -6.67 -9.04
CA ARG A 253 -20.22 -5.23 -9.31
C ARG A 253 -19.16 -4.82 -10.33
N ILE A 254 -18.12 -5.61 -10.51
CA ILE A 254 -17.04 -5.30 -11.46
C ILE A 254 -17.25 -6.03 -12.78
N ASN A 255 -16.72 -5.45 -13.86
CA ASN A 255 -16.54 -6.17 -15.12
C ASN A 255 -15.27 -7.02 -15.04
N VAL A 256 -15.44 -8.34 -14.86
CA VAL A 256 -14.33 -9.31 -14.76
C VAL A 256 -13.46 -9.34 -16.02
N ALA A 257 -14.04 -9.13 -17.21
CA ALA A 257 -13.28 -9.13 -18.45
C ALA A 257 -12.20 -8.03 -18.47
N GLN A 258 -12.48 -6.90 -17.81
CA GLN A 258 -11.59 -5.74 -17.68
C GLN A 258 -10.72 -5.77 -16.41
N LEU A 259 -10.82 -6.84 -15.60
CA LEU A 259 -9.94 -7.01 -14.44
C LEU A 259 -8.53 -7.34 -14.91
N HIS A 260 -7.53 -6.64 -14.39
CA HIS A 260 -6.13 -6.83 -14.76
C HIS A 260 -5.51 -8.01 -14.00
N SER A 261 -5.56 -7.97 -12.67
CA SER A 261 -4.95 -9.02 -11.84
C SER A 261 -5.57 -9.15 -10.46
N VAL A 262 -5.54 -10.35 -9.92
CA VAL A 262 -5.89 -10.68 -8.54
C VAL A 262 -4.68 -11.28 -7.86
N SER A 263 -4.33 -10.80 -6.67
CA SER A 263 -3.34 -11.45 -5.82
C SER A 263 -3.92 -11.77 -4.45
N MET A 264 -3.36 -12.79 -3.81
CA MET A 264 -3.86 -13.31 -2.55
C MET A 264 -2.71 -13.89 -1.73
N GLY A 265 -2.62 -13.53 -0.46
CA GLY A 265 -1.58 -14.03 0.43
C GLY A 265 -2.09 -14.16 1.85
N ALA A 266 -1.60 -15.16 2.58
CA ALA A 266 -1.92 -15.30 3.99
C ALA A 266 -1.12 -14.29 4.84
N PHE A 267 -1.61 -14.03 6.06
CA PHE A 267 -0.89 -13.21 7.03
C PHE A 267 0.51 -13.75 7.29
N ARG A 268 1.51 -12.88 7.13
CA ARG A 268 2.91 -13.20 7.36
C ARG A 268 3.70 -11.96 7.74
N LEU A 269 4.60 -12.08 8.70
CA LEU A 269 5.47 -11.00 9.16
C LEU A 269 6.84 -11.51 9.57
N PRO A 270 7.93 -10.75 9.36
CA PRO A 270 9.18 -10.99 10.06
C PRO A 270 8.96 -11.05 11.58
N GLU A 271 9.59 -12.00 12.27
CA GLU A 271 9.33 -12.30 13.68
C GLU A 271 9.56 -11.09 14.59
N ASN A 272 10.58 -10.29 14.29
CA ASN A 272 10.86 -9.04 15.00
C ASN A 272 9.77 -7.99 14.80
N PHE A 273 9.14 -7.93 13.63
CA PHE A 273 8.04 -7.01 13.35
C PHE A 273 6.79 -7.47 14.09
N PHE A 274 6.45 -8.76 14.01
CA PHE A 274 5.34 -9.35 14.74
C PHE A 274 5.43 -9.04 16.25
N LYS A 275 6.58 -9.32 16.88
CA LYS A 275 6.81 -9.06 18.32
C LYS A 275 6.64 -7.58 18.69
N LYS A 276 7.07 -6.66 17.82
CA LYS A 276 6.88 -5.21 18.06
C LYS A 276 5.40 -4.84 17.99
N ILE A 277 4.69 -5.29 16.96
CA ILE A 277 3.27 -4.96 16.77
C ILE A 277 2.44 -5.55 17.91
N GLN A 278 2.69 -6.79 18.31
CA GLN A 278 2.01 -7.42 19.45
C GLN A 278 2.18 -6.59 20.74
N ARG A 279 3.37 -6.02 21.01
CA ARG A 279 3.58 -5.13 22.16
C ARG A 279 2.86 -3.79 22.03
N LEU A 280 2.65 -3.30 20.81
CA LEU A 280 1.86 -2.09 20.56
C LEU A 280 0.36 -2.30 20.81
N TYR A 281 -0.10 -3.55 20.74
CA TYR A 281 -1.51 -3.94 20.82
C TYR A 281 -1.71 -5.24 21.63
N PRO A 282 -1.40 -5.23 22.94
CA PRO A 282 -1.46 -6.44 23.75
C PRO A 282 -2.88 -7.05 23.84
N GLU A 283 -3.91 -6.23 23.69
CA GLU A 283 -5.33 -6.63 23.75
C GLU A 283 -5.89 -7.15 22.41
N GLU A 284 -5.11 -7.05 21.33
CA GLU A 284 -5.60 -7.38 19.99
C GLU A 284 -5.61 -8.90 19.76
N LYS A 285 -6.82 -9.45 19.60
CA LYS A 285 -7.06 -10.90 19.49
C LYS A 285 -6.36 -11.54 18.31
N LEU A 286 -6.09 -10.78 17.24
CA LEU A 286 -5.32 -11.24 16.10
C LEU A 286 -4.03 -11.94 16.55
N PHE A 287 -3.28 -11.37 17.50
CA PHE A 287 -1.97 -11.86 17.91
C PHE A 287 -2.02 -13.09 18.83
N ALA A 288 -3.22 -13.53 19.23
CA ALA A 288 -3.45 -14.80 19.91
C ALA A 288 -3.86 -15.93 18.91
N GLY A 289 -3.81 -15.65 17.61
CA GLY A 289 -4.12 -16.62 16.56
C GLY A 289 -3.13 -17.78 16.46
N PRO A 290 -3.47 -18.81 15.67
CA PRO A 290 -2.67 -20.03 15.52
C PRO A 290 -1.47 -19.79 14.61
N PHE A 291 -0.51 -19.00 15.10
CA PHE A 291 0.71 -18.64 14.38
C PHE A 291 1.89 -19.53 14.77
N GLU A 292 2.81 -19.72 13.82
CA GLU A 292 4.11 -20.35 14.02
C GLU A 292 5.22 -19.47 13.48
N SER A 293 6.41 -19.53 14.09
CA SER A 293 7.62 -18.91 13.54
C SER A 293 8.43 -19.96 12.79
N GLN A 294 8.58 -19.78 11.49
CA GLN A 294 9.43 -20.60 10.63
C GLN A 294 10.40 -19.69 9.87
N ARG A 295 11.70 -20.00 9.89
CA ARG A 295 12.75 -19.22 9.20
C ARG A 295 12.70 -17.70 9.48
N LYS A 296 12.42 -17.30 10.74
CA LYS A 296 12.25 -15.90 11.20
C LYS A 296 11.04 -15.17 10.59
N MET A 297 10.08 -15.90 10.03
CA MET A 297 8.79 -15.40 9.57
C MET A 297 7.69 -16.03 10.43
N VAL A 298 6.78 -15.20 10.92
CA VAL A 298 5.57 -15.61 11.63
C VAL A 298 4.42 -15.65 10.63
N SER A 299 3.79 -16.80 10.46
CA SER A 299 2.60 -17.03 9.61
C SER A 299 1.64 -17.99 10.31
N TYR A 300 0.50 -18.32 9.70
CA TYR A 300 -0.39 -19.34 10.26
C TYR A 300 0.29 -20.71 10.26
N GLN A 301 -0.17 -21.61 11.13
CA GLN A 301 0.17 -23.04 11.05
C GLN A 301 -0.07 -23.55 9.62
N VAL A 302 0.86 -24.37 9.11
CA VAL A 302 0.89 -24.80 7.70
C VAL A 302 -0.45 -25.36 7.22
N ASN A 303 -1.10 -26.21 8.01
CA ASN A 303 -2.38 -26.82 7.64
C ASN A 303 -3.51 -25.78 7.51
N ILE A 304 -3.55 -24.80 8.43
CA ILE A 304 -4.55 -23.72 8.41
C ILE A 304 -4.30 -22.80 7.20
N GLU A 305 -3.05 -22.44 6.95
CA GLU A 305 -2.68 -21.61 5.81
C GLU A 305 -3.06 -22.28 4.49
N GLN A 306 -2.71 -23.56 4.33
CA GLN A 306 -3.05 -24.34 3.15
C GLN A 306 -4.56 -24.46 2.95
N GLU A 307 -5.32 -24.76 4.00
CA GLU A 307 -6.79 -24.85 3.94
C GLU A 307 -7.40 -23.51 3.49
N MET A 308 -7.01 -22.40 4.13
CA MET A 308 -7.52 -21.08 3.79
C MET A 308 -7.19 -20.67 2.36
N MET A 309 -5.94 -20.87 1.96
CA MET A 309 -5.45 -20.51 0.62
C MET A 309 -6.11 -21.38 -0.45
N ALA A 310 -6.28 -22.68 -0.21
CA ALA A 310 -6.98 -23.57 -1.13
C ALA A 310 -8.45 -23.18 -1.29
N PHE A 311 -9.16 -23.00 -0.17
CA PHE A 311 -10.57 -22.60 -0.17
C PHE A 311 -10.79 -21.28 -0.93
N CYS A 312 -10.01 -20.24 -0.61
CA CYS A 312 -10.18 -18.95 -1.26
C CYS A 312 -9.75 -18.98 -2.74
N SER A 313 -8.75 -19.79 -3.09
CA SER A 313 -8.32 -19.97 -4.50
C SER A 313 -9.41 -20.66 -5.32
N GLU A 314 -10.05 -21.70 -4.76
CA GLU A 314 -11.15 -22.41 -5.41
C GLU A 314 -12.35 -21.48 -5.66
N LEU A 315 -12.72 -20.66 -4.67
CA LEU A 315 -13.74 -19.63 -4.86
C LEU A 315 -13.38 -18.63 -5.95
N LEU A 316 -12.13 -18.14 -5.96
CA LEU A 316 -11.66 -17.18 -6.96
C LEU A 316 -11.59 -17.77 -8.37
N ALA A 317 -11.30 -19.07 -8.51
CA ALA A 317 -11.28 -19.76 -9.81
C ALA A 317 -12.66 -19.77 -10.50
N GLY A 318 -13.75 -19.64 -9.74
CA GLY A 318 -15.10 -19.45 -10.28
C GLY A 318 -15.34 -18.07 -10.90
N TYR A 319 -14.48 -17.09 -10.61
CA TYR A 319 -14.63 -15.70 -11.08
C TYR A 319 -13.50 -15.25 -12.00
N VAL A 320 -12.29 -15.75 -11.83
CA VAL A 320 -11.08 -15.21 -12.46
C VAL A 320 -10.28 -16.34 -13.09
N SER A 321 -9.81 -16.11 -14.32
CA SER A 321 -8.95 -17.05 -15.04
C SER A 321 -7.56 -17.13 -14.41
N GLN A 322 -6.90 -18.28 -14.57
CA GLN A 322 -5.62 -18.58 -13.93
C GLN A 322 -4.51 -17.58 -14.32
N ASP A 323 -4.51 -17.07 -15.56
CA ASP A 323 -3.55 -16.08 -16.07
C ASP A 323 -3.63 -14.72 -15.35
N LYS A 324 -4.74 -14.44 -14.67
CA LYS A 324 -4.94 -13.20 -13.90
C LYS A 324 -4.76 -13.41 -12.39
N PHE A 325 -4.52 -14.63 -11.92
CA PHE A 325 -4.39 -14.95 -10.50
C PHE A 325 -2.93 -15.19 -10.09
N PHE A 326 -2.45 -14.36 -9.17
CA PHE A 326 -1.06 -14.32 -8.71
C PHE A 326 -1.02 -14.59 -7.19
N PRO A 327 -1.01 -15.87 -6.76
CA PRO A 327 -0.93 -16.20 -5.35
C PRO A 327 0.44 -15.81 -4.77
N CYS A 328 0.44 -15.11 -3.64
CA CYS A 328 1.62 -14.71 -2.89
C CYS A 328 2.04 -15.87 -1.95
N LEU A 329 2.70 -16.86 -2.51
CA LEU A 329 3.25 -18.01 -1.77
C LEU A 329 4.63 -17.64 -1.19
N VAL A 330 4.91 -18.05 0.05
CA VAL A 330 6.20 -17.82 0.75
C VAL A 330 6.95 -19.12 0.95
#